data_AF-A0A927CN87-F1
#
_entry.id   AF-A0A927CN87-F1
#
_cell.length_a   1.000
_cell.length_b   1.000
_cell.length_c   1.000
_cell.angle_alpha   90.00
_cell.angle_beta   90.00
_cell.angle_gamma   90.00
#
_symmetry.space_group_name_H-M   'P 1'
#
loop_
_entity.id
_entity.type
_entity.pdbx_description
1 polymer ?
#
loop_
_entity_poly.entity_id
_entity_poly.type
_entity_poly.pdbx_seq_one_letter_code
_entity_poly.pdbx_strand_id
1 'polypeptide(L)'
;MRRHSVVFKLFVATSVLILIVFSLATLAEGLFFERFYRASKMNGLERAMSGFAERFQRADSGERQRSRLLGTFMNDHDASVAVLNGRLERNCPY
;
A
#
# COMPACT_ATOMS: atom_id res chain seq x y z
N MET A 1 17.81 43.79 33.12
CA MET A 1 17.72 42.31 33.14
C MET A 1 16.31 41.72 32.91
N ARG A 2 15.21 42.50 32.85
CA ARG A 2 13.83 41.93 32.69
C ARG A 2 13.38 41.61 31.24
N ARG A 3 14.01 42.20 30.22
CA ARG A 3 13.63 42.01 28.79
C ARG A 3 13.96 40.62 28.23
N HIS A 4 15.06 40.01 28.68
CA HIS A 4 15.47 38.67 28.21
C HIS A 4 14.48 37.56 28.61
N SER A 5 13.79 37.72 29.74
CA SER A 5 12.81 36.74 30.25
C SER A 5 11.54 36.68 29.39
N VAL A 6 11.11 37.80 28.81
CA VAL A 6 9.92 37.84 27.94
C VAL A 6 10.20 37.16 26.60
N VAL A 7 11.35 37.46 25.98
CA VAL A 7 11.77 36.83 24.72
C VAL A 7 11.95 35.33 24.91
N PHE A 8 12.57 34.89 26.01
CA PHE A 8 12.73 33.47 26.31
C PHE A 8 11.39 32.75 26.54
N LYS A 9 10.46 33.37 27.28
CA LYS A 9 9.10 32.81 27.47
C LYS A 9 8.35 32.67 26.15
N LEU A 10 8.45 33.68 25.29
CA LEU A 10 7.81 33.64 23.98
C LEU A 10 8.45 32.58 23.08
N PHE A 11 9.78 32.46 23.09
CA PHE A 11 10.50 31.41 22.38
C PHE A 11 10.05 30.02 22.81
N VAL A 12 10.02 29.75 24.11
CA VAL A 12 9.56 28.45 24.65
C VAL A 12 8.11 28.18 24.25
N ALA A 13 7.21 29.16 24.37
CA ALA A 13 5.81 29.00 23.99
C ALA A 13 5.66 28.65 22.49
N THR A 14 6.38 29.36 21.62
CA THR A 14 6.34 29.12 20.18
C THR A 14 6.96 27.78 19.82
N SER A 15 8.09 27.39 20.44
CA SER A 15 8.71 26.08 20.22
C SER A 15 7.77 24.94 20.63
N VAL A 16 7.10 25.06 21.77
CA VAL A 16 6.11 24.06 22.22
C VAL A 16 4.94 23.98 21.24
N LEU A 17 4.42 25.12 20.78
CA LEU A 17 3.33 25.15 19.80
C LEU A 17 3.74 24.48 18.49
N ILE A 18 4.93 24.78 17.97
CA ILE A 18 5.48 24.16 16.75
C ILE A 18 5.61 22.65 16.95
N LEU A 19 6.16 22.20 18.08
CA LEU A 19 6.31 20.78 18.38
C LEU A 19 4.96 20.05 18.44
N ILE A 20 3.92 20.68 19.01
CA ILE A 20 2.57 20.12 19.05
C ILE A 20 2.01 19.96 17.63
N VAL A 21 2.06 21.03 16.82
CA VAL A 21 1.56 21.01 15.45
C VAL A 21 2.32 19.99 14.61
N PHE A 22 3.65 19.95 14.73
CA PHE A 22 4.48 18.99 14.03
C PHE A 22 4.14 17.55 14.43
N SER A 23 4.00 17.29 15.73
CA SER A 23 3.65 15.95 16.24
C SER A 23 2.28 15.50 15.74
N LEU A 24 1.28 16.39 15.72
CA LEU A 24 -0.04 16.13 15.15
C LEU A 24 0.04 15.84 13.64
N ALA A 25 0.84 16.61 12.89
CA ALA A 25 1.05 16.38 11.47
C ALA A 25 1.72 15.03 11.21
N THR A 26 2.78 14.69 11.95
CA THR A 26 3.45 13.38 11.84
C THR A 26 2.54 12.21 12.21
N LEU A 27 1.70 12.36 13.24
CA LEU A 27 0.70 11.34 13.60
C LEU A 27 -0.37 11.20 12.52
N ALA A 28 -0.84 12.31 11.96
CA ALA A 28 -1.79 12.31 10.86
C ALA A 28 -1.18 11.64 9.62
N GLU A 29 0.05 12.00 9.24
CA GLU A 29 0.77 11.34 8.15
C GLU A 29 0.92 9.84 8.44
N GLY A 30 1.40 9.43 9.61
CA GLY A 30 1.53 8.00 9.94
C GLY A 30 0.20 7.23 9.86
N LEU A 31 -0.86 7.74 10.50
CA LEU A 31 -2.17 7.08 10.54
C LEU A 31 -2.87 7.08 9.18
N PHE A 32 -2.79 8.17 8.42
CA PHE A 32 -3.42 8.26 7.11
C PHE A 32 -2.59 7.53 6.05
N PHE A 33 -1.26 7.52 6.10
CA PHE A 33 -0.46 6.70 5.17
C PHE A 33 -0.69 5.22 5.41
N GLU A 34 -0.66 4.75 6.66
CA GLU A 34 -0.87 3.33 6.92
C GLU A 34 -2.31 2.91 6.55
N ARG A 35 -3.32 3.69 6.91
CA ARG A 35 -4.71 3.36 6.59
C ARG A 35 -5.04 3.54 5.11
N PHE A 36 -4.54 4.59 4.46
CA PHE A 36 -4.84 4.86 3.04
C PHE A 36 -3.98 4.02 2.11
N TYR A 37 -2.68 3.86 2.36
CA TYR A 37 -1.79 3.07 1.51
C TYR A 37 -2.09 1.57 1.63
N ARG A 38 -2.31 1.08 2.86
CA ARG A 38 -2.62 -0.32 3.12
C ARG A 38 -4.03 -0.66 2.68
N ALA A 39 -5.05 0.14 3.01
CA ALA A 39 -6.43 -0.17 2.61
C ALA A 39 -6.70 0.11 1.12
N SER A 40 -6.14 1.17 0.52
CA SER A 40 -6.42 1.49 -0.88
C SER A 40 -5.71 0.52 -1.84
N LYS A 41 -4.42 0.19 -1.60
CA LYS A 41 -3.72 -0.79 -2.43
C LYS A 41 -4.17 -2.22 -2.15
N MET A 42 -4.37 -2.63 -0.89
CA MET A 42 -4.76 -4.01 -0.61
C MET A 42 -6.22 -4.28 -1.00
N ASN A 43 -7.18 -3.38 -0.72
CA ASN A 43 -8.58 -3.66 -1.08
C ASN A 43 -8.81 -3.62 -2.60
N GLY A 44 -8.08 -2.77 -3.32
CA GLY A 44 -8.11 -2.72 -4.78
C GLY A 44 -7.50 -3.99 -5.39
N LEU A 45 -6.32 -4.38 -4.90
CA LEU A 45 -5.65 -5.61 -5.34
C LEU A 45 -6.46 -6.86 -4.97
N GLU A 46 -7.06 -6.92 -3.78
CA GLU A 46 -7.87 -8.05 -3.33
C GLU A 46 -9.08 -8.27 -4.23
N ARG A 47 -9.82 -7.20 -4.57
CA ARG A 47 -10.94 -7.28 -5.52
C ARG A 47 -10.49 -7.66 -6.93
N ALA A 48 -9.36 -7.12 -7.39
CA ALA A 48 -8.78 -7.48 -8.68
C ALA A 48 -8.35 -8.96 -8.71
N MET A 49 -7.74 -9.44 -7.62
CA MET A 49 -7.27 -10.81 -7.45
C MET A 49 -8.43 -11.81 -7.39
N SER A 50 -9.54 -11.47 -6.71
CA SER A 50 -10.74 -12.31 -6.71
C SER A 50 -11.34 -12.45 -8.12
N GLY A 51 -11.39 -11.35 -8.88
CA GLY A 51 -11.86 -11.38 -10.27
C GLY A 51 -10.90 -12.13 -11.21
N PHE A 52 -9.59 -12.01 -10.98
CA PHE A 52 -8.58 -12.78 -11.69
C PHE A 52 -8.72 -14.28 -11.43
N ALA A 53 -8.85 -14.70 -10.17
CA ALA A 53 -8.98 -16.11 -9.80
C ALA A 53 -10.19 -16.77 -10.48
N GLU A 54 -11.32 -16.08 -10.53
CA GLU A 54 -12.53 -16.57 -11.21
C GLU A 54 -12.33 -16.72 -12.72
N ARG A 55 -11.73 -15.72 -13.38
CA ARG A 55 -11.40 -15.80 -14.82
C ARG A 55 -10.34 -16.86 -15.12
N PHE A 56 -9.38 -17.05 -14.22
CA PHE A 56 -8.30 -18.04 -14.35
C PHE A 56 -8.80 -19.49 -14.17
N GLN A 57 -9.86 -19.69 -13.39
CA GLN A 57 -10.53 -21.00 -13.27
C GLN A 57 -11.44 -21.31 -14.46
N ARG A 58 -12.10 -20.28 -15.04
CA ARG A 58 -12.96 -20.43 -16.22
C ARG A 58 -12.21 -20.46 -17.55
N ALA A 59 -10.96 -19.98 -17.59
CA ALA A 59 -10.13 -20.05 -18.79
C ALA A 59 -9.92 -21.51 -19.16
N ASP A 60 -10.46 -21.90 -20.32
CA ASP A 60 -10.33 -23.24 -20.88
C ASP A 60 -8.87 -23.68 -20.89
N SER A 61 -8.67 -25.00 -20.74
CA SER A 61 -7.46 -25.78 -20.44
C SER A 61 -6.14 -25.45 -21.16
N GLY A 62 -6.10 -24.46 -22.05
CA GLY A 62 -4.90 -24.03 -22.74
C GLY A 62 -3.95 -23.24 -21.84
N GLU A 63 -2.81 -23.84 -21.49
CA GLU A 63 -1.74 -23.19 -20.71
C GLU A 63 -1.37 -21.79 -21.24
N ARG A 64 -1.31 -21.62 -22.57
CA ARG A 64 -1.01 -20.33 -23.21
C ARG A 64 -2.02 -19.22 -22.87
N GLN A 65 -3.31 -19.56 -22.75
CA GLN A 65 -4.34 -18.57 -22.43
C GLN A 65 -4.28 -18.17 -20.96
N ARG A 66 -3.96 -19.12 -20.08
CA ARG A 66 -3.74 -18.89 -18.65
C ARG A 66 -2.48 -18.06 -18.39
N SER A 67 -1.37 -18.34 -19.08
CA SER A 67 -0.15 -17.54 -19.02
C SER A 67 -0.37 -16.11 -19.51
N ARG A 68 -1.10 -15.90 -20.62
CA ARG A 68 -1.48 -14.55 -21.06
C ARG A 68 -2.33 -13.81 -20.04
N LEU A 69 -3.34 -14.47 -19.48
CA LEU A 69 -4.22 -13.86 -18.47
C LEU A 69 -3.41 -13.41 -17.23
N LEU A 70 -2.47 -14.26 -16.78
CA LEU A 70 -1.58 -13.96 -15.67
C LEU A 70 -0.64 -12.79 -15.99
N GLY A 71 -0.02 -12.80 -17.17
CA GLY A 71 0.87 -11.72 -17.62
C GLY A 71 0.16 -10.37 -17.75
N THR A 72 -1.06 -10.35 -18.31
CA THR A 72 -1.87 -9.13 -18.40
C THR A 72 -2.24 -8.61 -17.01
N PHE A 73 -2.64 -9.48 -16.08
CA PHE A 73 -2.94 -9.08 -14.70
C PHE A 73 -1.73 -8.47 -13.99
N MET A 74 -0.55 -9.09 -14.15
CA MET A 74 0.69 -8.60 -13.56
C MET A 74 1.09 -7.22 -14.10
N ASN A 75 0.88 -6.99 -15.40
CA ASN A 75 1.19 -5.72 -16.06
C ASN A 75 0.19 -4.61 -15.69
N ASP A 76 -1.11 -4.92 -15.65
CA ASP A 76 -2.16 -3.93 -15.36
C ASP A 76 -2.17 -3.47 -13.89
N HIS A 77 -1.62 -4.29 -12.99
CA HIS A 77 -1.60 -4.04 -11.55
C HIS A 77 -0.19 -3.81 -10.97
N ASP A 78 0.85 -3.70 -11.81
CA ASP A 78 2.26 -3.59 -11.40
C ASP A 78 2.62 -4.61 -10.28
N ALA A 79 2.15 -5.84 -10.46
CA ALA A 79 2.18 -6.88 -9.43
C ALA A 79 2.92 -8.12 -9.92
N SER A 80 3.66 -8.77 -9.02
CA SER A 80 4.27 -10.08 -9.30
C SER A 80 3.39 -11.19 -8.72
N VAL A 81 2.82 -12.02 -9.58
CA VAL A 81 1.90 -13.11 -9.18
C VAL A 81 2.46 -14.44 -9.67
N ALA A 82 2.40 -15.46 -8.81
CA ALA A 82 2.73 -16.84 -9.15
C ALA A 82 1.55 -17.75 -8.83
N VAL A 83 1.18 -18.61 -9.78
CA VAL A 83 0.16 -19.65 -9.58
C VAL A 83 0.88 -20.93 -9.18
N LEU A 84 0.54 -21.45 -8.00
CA LEU A 84 1.15 -22.65 -7.44
C LEU A 84 0.17 -23.83 -7.49
N ASN A 85 0.71 -25.04 -7.66
CA ASN A 85 -0.04 -26.27 -7.49
C ASN A 85 -0.13 -26.67 -6.01
N GLY A 86 -0.83 -27.77 -5.70
CA GLY A 86 -0.96 -28.28 -4.33
C GLY A 86 0.35 -28.69 -3.64
N ARG A 87 1.47 -28.71 -4.39
CA ARG A 87 2.83 -28.97 -3.89
C ARG A 87 3.68 -27.70 -3.79
N LEU A 88 3.07 -26.52 -3.95
CA LEU A 88 3.74 -25.21 -3.96
C LEU A 88 4.72 -25.02 -5.14
N GLU A 89 4.61 -25.83 -6.19
CA GLU A 89 5.40 -25.68 -7.41
C GLU A 89 4.68 -24.76 -8.38
N ARG A 90 5.44 -24.01 -9.19
CA ARG A 90 4.85 -23.12 -10.21
C ARG A 90 4.18 -23.95 -11.30
N ASN A 91 2.89 -23.69 -11.51
CA ASN A 91 2.07 -24.43 -12.47
C ASN A 91 1.99 -23.75 -13.86
N CYS A 92 2.64 -22.60 -14.04
CA CYS A 92 2.71 -21.88 -15.32
C CYS A 92 4.17 -21.52 -15.63
N PRO A 93 4.76 -22.07 -16.72
CA PRO A 93 5.93 -21.48 -17.34
C PRO A 93 5.48 -20.29 -18.19
N TYR A 94 6.24 -19.19 -18.11
CA TYR A 94 6.11 -17.91 -18.81
C TYR A 94 5.06 -17.81 -19.93
#